data_AF-A0A932Z8Y9-F1
#
_entry.id   AF-A0A932Z8Y9-F1
#
_cell.length_a   1.000
_cell.length_b   1.000
_cell.length_c   1.000
_cell.angle_alpha   90.00
_cell.angle_beta   90.00
_cell.angle_gamma   90.00
#
_symmetry.space_group_name_H-M   'P 1'
#
loop_
_entity.id
_entity.type
_entity.pdbx_description
1 polymer ?
#
loop_
_entity_poly.entity_id
_entity_poly.type
_entity_poly.pdbx_seq_one_letter_code
_entity_poly.pdbx_strand_id
1 'polypeptide(L)' 'MKTTLELPDDLMRRIKLRAVHGNRKLKDEIAQLLMAGMASGPGRAAPRKPPRPARLRGRAPLTIADIETAIAAGRE' A
#
# COMPACT_ATOMS: atom_id res chain seq x y z
N MET A 1 -12.69 1.94 -29.08
CA MET A 1 -12.13 3.22 -29.57
C MET A 1 -10.61 3.12 -29.53
N LYS A 2 -9.88 3.62 -30.55
CA LYS A 2 -8.42 3.75 -30.51
C LYS A 2 -8.07 5.17 -30.11
N THR A 3 -7.21 5.34 -29.13
CA THR A 3 -6.73 6.64 -28.66
C THR A 3 -5.21 6.67 -28.77
N THR A 4 -4.67 7.85 -29.08
CA THR A 4 -3.24 8.12 -29.09
C THR A 4 -2.96 9.09 -27.96
N LEU A 5 -1.99 8.77 -27.11
CA LEU A 5 -1.60 9.56 -25.95
C LEU A 5 -0.09 9.75 -25.99
N GLU A 6 0.37 10.98 -25.75
CA GLU A 6 1.79 11.24 -25.58
C GLU A 6 2.19 10.92 -24.14
N LEU A 7 3.23 10.11 -23.98
CA LEU A 7 3.73 9.67 -22.69
C LEU A 7 5.26 9.82 -22.68
N PRO A 8 5.87 10.25 -21.57
CA PRO A 8 7.32 10.23 -21.43
C PRO A 8 7.86 8.81 -21.62
N ASP A 9 8.99 8.69 -22.33
CA ASP A 9 9.59 7.39 -22.67
C ASP A 9 9.89 6.54 -21.43
N ASP A 10 10.36 7.16 -20.35
CA ASP A 10 10.62 6.48 -19.09
C ASP A 10 9.36 5.85 -18.49
N LEU A 11 8.22 6.55 -18.59
CA LEU A 11 6.94 6.02 -18.11
C LEU A 11 6.50 4.84 -18.97
N MET A 12 6.59 4.96 -20.29
CA MET A 12 6.26 3.87 -21.21
C MET A 12 7.14 2.64 -20.97
N ARG A 13 8.44 2.83 -20.71
CA ARG A 13 9.37 1.76 -20.36
C ARG A 13 8.95 1.03 -19.08
N ARG A 14 8.57 1.77 -18.03
CA ARG A 14 8.09 1.18 -16.76
C ARG A 14 6.80 0.39 -16.94
N ILE A 15 5.87 0.88 -17.75
CA ILE A 15 4.61 0.18 -18.04
C ILE A 15 4.90 -1.11 -18.83
N LYS A 16 5.79 -1.07 -19.82
CA LYS A 16 6.22 -2.27 -20.57
C LYS A 16 6.81 -3.32 -19.65
N LEU A 17 7.72 -2.94 -18.75
CA LEU A 17 8.28 -3.87 -17.77
C LEU A 17 7.17 -4.50 -16.92
N ARG A 18 6.23 -3.72 -16.41
CA ARG A 18 5.11 -4.25 -15.62
C ARG A 18 4.25 -5.25 -16.42
N ALA A 19 3.98 -4.97 -17.69
CA ALA A 19 3.24 -5.86 -18.57
C ALA A 19 3.98 -7.20 -18.78
N VAL A 20 5.30 -7.16 -18.96
CA VAL A 20 6.15 -8.38 -19.08
C VAL A 20 6.10 -9.20 -17.79
N HIS A 21 6.30 -8.58 -16.62
CA HIS A 21 6.24 -9.28 -15.35
C HIS A 21 4.86 -9.89 -15.07
N GLY A 22 3.79 -9.23 -15.53
CA GLY A 22 2.41 -9.71 -15.40
C GLY A 22 1.99 -10.72 -16.47
N ASN A 23 2.85 -11.04 -17.44
CA ASN A 23 2.52 -11.80 -18.66
C ASN A 23 1.23 -11.29 -19.34
N ARG A 24 1.09 -9.96 -19.43
CA ARG A 24 -0.09 -9.27 -20.00
C ARG A 24 0.29 -8.45 -21.22
N LYS A 25 -0.69 -8.19 -22.09
CA LYS A 25 -0.51 -7.27 -23.23
C LYS A 25 -0.43 -5.84 -22.71
N LEU A 26 0.41 -5.03 -23.35
CA LEU A 26 0.62 -3.62 -22.98
C LEU A 26 -0.69 -2.81 -22.94
N LYS A 27 -1.58 -3.01 -23.91
CA LYS A 27 -2.88 -2.32 -23.96
C LYS A 27 -3.78 -2.64 -22.76
N ASP A 28 -3.74 -3.88 -22.28
CA ASP A 28 -4.57 -4.35 -21.18
C ASP A 28 -4.02 -3.82 -19.85
N GLU A 29 -2.68 -3.77 -19.73
CA GLU A 29 -1.99 -3.14 -18.61
C GLU A 29 -2.29 -1.64 -18.52
N ILE A 30 -2.22 -0.92 -19.65
CA ILE A 30 -2.57 0.51 -19.70
C ILE A 30 -4.02 0.73 -19.29
N ALA A 31 -4.96 -0.07 -19.80
CA ALA A 31 -6.37 0.03 -19.41
C ALA A 31 -6.56 -0.19 -17.90
N GLN A 32 -5.91 -1.22 -17.34
CA GLN A 32 -5.96 -1.51 -15.90
C GLN A 32 -5.40 -0.36 -15.06
N LEU A 33 -4.25 0.20 -15.45
CA LEU A 33 -3.63 1.31 -14.75
C LEU A 33 -4.51 2.56 -14.77
N LEU A 34 -5.13 2.87 -15.91
CA LEU A 34 -6.06 3.99 -16.04
C LEU A 34 -7.31 3.79 -15.16
N MET A 35 -7.92 2.60 -15.20
CA MET A 35 -9.06 2.28 -14.33
C MET A 35 -8.71 2.37 -12.84
N ALA A 36 -7.55 1.84 -12.44
CA ALA A 36 -7.07 1.92 -11.07
C ALA A 36 -6.80 3.36 -10.63
N GLY A 37 -6.24 4.18 -11.52
CA GLY A 37 -6.03 5.62 -11.30
C GLY A 37 -7.34 6.37 -11.08
N MET A 38 -8.34 6.12 -11.92
CA MET A 38 -9.69 6.70 -11.77
C MET A 38 -10.37 6.27 -10.46
N ALA A 39 -10.19 5.01 -10.04
CA ALA A 39 -10.73 4.52 -8.77
C ALA A 39 -10.00 5.10 -7.53
N SER A 40 -8.74 5.50 -7.69
CA SER A 40 -7.86 6.00 -6.63
C SER A 40 -7.88 7.52 -6.49
N GLY A 41 -8.96 8.18 -6.93
CA GLY A 41 -9.07 9.64 -7.05
C GLY A 41 -8.49 10.48 -5.89
N PRO A 42 -8.09 11.73 -6.17
CA PRO A 42 -7.44 12.61 -5.19
C PRO A 42 -8.36 12.78 -3.98
N GLY A 43 -7.91 12.28 -2.81
CA GLY A 43 -8.70 12.21 -1.57
C GLY A 43 -8.89 10.79 -1.02
N ARG A 44 -8.59 9.74 -1.80
CA ARG A 44 -8.67 8.34 -1.32
C ARG A 44 -7.37 7.80 -0.72
N ALA A 45 -6.54 8.67 -0.16
CA ALA A 45 -5.62 8.23 0.87
C ALA A 45 -6.47 7.88 2.09
N ALA A 46 -7.04 6.66 2.11
CA ALA A 46 -7.73 6.15 3.28
C ALA A 46 -6.76 6.34 4.46
N PRO A 47 -7.20 6.97 5.57
CA PRO A 47 -6.33 7.13 6.73
C PRO A 47 -5.76 5.76 7.06
N ARG A 48 -4.42 5.64 7.02
CA ARG A 48 -3.73 4.41 7.41
C ARG A 48 -4.11 4.17 8.86
N LYS A 49 -5.10 3.31 9.11
CA LYS A 49 -5.48 2.93 10.47
C LYS A 49 -4.22 2.37 11.12
N PRO A 50 -3.81 2.86 12.29
CA PRO A 50 -2.67 2.30 12.97
C PRO A 50 -2.88 0.80 13.18
N PRO A 51 -1.82 -0.01 13.16
CA PRO A 51 -1.94 -1.44 13.45
C PRO A 51 -2.60 -1.64 14.82
N ARG A 52 -3.33 -2.75 14.96
CA ARG A 52 -3.97 -3.08 16.24
C ARG A 52 -2.88 -3.21 17.31
N PRO A 53 -3.04 -2.60 18.50
CA PRO A 53 -2.06 -2.72 19.57
C PRO A 53 -1.85 -4.19 19.97
N ALA A 54 -0.62 -4.53 20.34
CA ALA A 54 -0.25 -5.88 20.75
C ALA A 54 -1.06 -6.33 21.98
N ARG A 55 -1.48 -7.60 21.99
CA ARG A 55 -2.26 -8.21 23.08
C ARG A 55 -1.53 -9.45 23.58
N LEU A 56 -1.42 -9.58 24.91
CA LEU A 56 -1.03 -10.84 25.54
C LEU A 56 -2.26 -11.75 25.65
N ARG A 57 -2.05 -13.07 25.63
CA ARG A 57 -3.13 -14.05 25.67
C ARG A 57 -4.00 -13.84 26.93
N GLY A 58 -5.29 -13.58 26.72
CA GLY A 58 -6.26 -13.36 27.81
C GLY A 58 -6.19 -11.99 28.49
N ARG A 59 -5.40 -11.03 27.98
CA ARG A 59 -5.27 -9.68 28.55
C ARG A 59 -5.76 -8.59 27.60
N ALA A 60 -6.03 -7.42 28.19
CA ALA A 60 -6.25 -6.18 27.44
C ALA A 60 -5.01 -5.83 26.57
N PRO A 61 -5.17 -4.94 25.57
CA PRO A 61 -4.03 -4.46 24.79
C PRO A 61 -2.97 -3.82 25.69
N LEU A 62 -1.69 -4.07 25.39
CA LEU A 62 -0.56 -3.52 26.14
C LEU A 62 -0.60 -1.99 26.08
N THR A 63 -0.66 -1.36 27.25
CA THR A 63 -0.57 0.10 27.39
C THR A 63 0.88 0.53 27.62
N ILE A 64 1.16 1.83 27.45
CA ILE A 64 2.49 2.40 27.73
C ILE A 64 2.86 2.18 29.21
N ALA A 65 1.90 2.35 30.12
CA ALA A 65 2.12 2.14 31.56
C ALA A 65 2.50 0.69 31.89
N ASP A 66 1.90 -0.30 31.21
CA ASP A 66 2.24 -1.71 31.39
C ASP A 66 3.70 -1.99 30.96
N ILE A 67 4.14 -1.35 29.88
CA ILE A 67 5.51 -1.48 29.36
C ILE A 67 6.51 -0.86 30.33
N GLU A 68 6.25 0.36 30.81
CA GLU A 68 7.13 1.06 31.75
C GLU A 68 7.27 0.30 33.08
N THR A 69 6.15 -0.24 33.59
CA THR A 69 6.15 -1.06 34.80
C THR A 69 6.99 -2.34 34.62
N ALA A 70 6.86 -3.02 33.48
CA ALA A 70 7.64 -4.22 33.19
C ALA A 70 9.15 -3.94 33.03
N ILE A 71 9.50 -2.79 32.43
CA ILE A 71 10.91 -2.35 32.32
C ILE A 71 11.49 -2.06 33.70
N ALA A 72 10.74 -1.40 34.59
CA ALA A 72 11.17 -1.11 35.96
C ALA A 72 11.39 -2.41 36.76
N ALA A 73 10.45 -3.36 36.70
CA ALA A 73 10.54 -4.62 37.42
C ALA A 73 11.70 -5.52 36.97
N GLY A 74 12.16 -5.42 35.72
CA GLY A 74 13.30 -6.19 35.22
C GLY A 74 14.67 -5.57 35.48
N ARG A 75 14.74 -4.42 36.16
CA ARG A 75 15.99 -3.72 36.52
C ARG A 75 16.40 -3.92 37.98
N GLU A 76 15.55 -4.53 38.80
CA GLU A 76 15.92 -5.09 40.12
C GLU A 76 16.41 -6.53 39.97
#